data_AF-A0A822GJH0-F1
#
_entry.id   AF-A0A822GJH0-F1
#
_cell.length_a   1.000
_cell.length_b   1.000
_cell.length_c   1.000
_cell.angle_alpha   90.00
_cell.angle_beta   90.00
_cell.angle_gamma   90.00
#
_symmetry.space_group_name_H-M   'P 1'
#
loop_
_entity.id
_entity.type
_entity.pdbx_description
1 polymer ?
#
loop_
_entity_poly.entity_id
_entity_poly.type
_entity_poly.pdbx_seq_one_letter_code
_entity_poly.pdbx_strand_id
1 'polypeptide(L)'
;FVHRYGLAGSSNTTGDDQKKLDVLANELFINMLKSSYTVYIMASEENENLVEVEIPKQGKYIVCFDPLDGSSNIDCLVTIGSIFGIWKKPENFKEPIDAVLQSGEYIRCAGYAVYGSAC
;
A
#
# COMPACT_ATOMS: atom_id res chain seq x y z
N PHE A 1 -20.46 -8.06 -2.99
CA PHE A 1 -20.76 -7.71 -4.39
C PHE A 1 -21.61 -6.45 -4.45
N VAL A 2 -20.98 -5.27 -4.53
CA VAL A 2 -21.63 -4.08 -5.09
C VAL A 2 -20.60 -3.39 -5.98
N HIS A 3 -20.68 -3.71 -7.27
CA HIS A 3 -20.05 -2.96 -8.35
C HIS A 3 -20.80 -1.63 -8.48
N ARG A 4 -20.11 -0.49 -8.33
CA ARG A 4 -20.64 0.81 -8.76
C ARG A 4 -19.92 1.26 -10.02
N TYR A 5 -20.40 0.75 -11.16
CA TYR A 5 -20.30 1.47 -12.41
C TYR A 5 -21.15 2.74 -12.30
N GLY A 6 -20.52 3.88 -12.11
CA GLY A 6 -21.12 5.19 -12.36
C GLY A 6 -21.25 5.41 -13.86
N LEU A 7 -22.34 4.95 -14.46
CA LEU A 7 -22.78 5.36 -15.79
C LEU A 7 -23.36 6.78 -15.71
N ALA A 8 -22.65 7.76 -16.28
CA ALA A 8 -23.18 8.81 -17.17
C ALA A 8 -22.23 10.02 -17.25
N GLY A 9 -21.52 10.12 -18.37
CA GLY A 9 -21.24 11.38 -19.08
C GLY A 9 -20.98 12.65 -18.27
N SER A 10 -19.86 12.72 -17.56
CA SER A 10 -19.01 13.91 -17.49
C SER A 10 -17.67 13.48 -16.88
N SER A 11 -16.56 13.88 -17.51
CA SER A 11 -15.23 13.68 -16.97
C SER A 11 -15.15 14.48 -15.67
N ASN A 12 -15.25 13.79 -14.54
CA ASN A 12 -14.99 14.37 -13.22
C ASN A 12 -13.46 14.54 -13.10
N THR A 13 -12.98 15.73 -13.43
CA THR A 13 -11.57 16.16 -13.31
C THR A 13 -10.99 15.78 -11.94
N THR A 14 -11.80 15.89 -10.90
CA THR A 14 -11.46 15.59 -9.51
C THR A 14 -11.18 14.10 -9.22
N GLY A 15 -11.99 13.19 -9.77
CA GLY A 15 -11.79 11.75 -9.57
C GLY A 15 -10.58 11.21 -10.32
N ASP A 16 -10.23 11.84 -11.45
CA ASP A 16 -9.01 11.54 -12.18
C ASP A 16 -7.77 12.02 -11.42
N ASP A 17 -7.86 13.16 -10.72
CA ASP A 17 -6.74 13.69 -9.93
C ASP A 17 -6.49 12.89 -8.64
N GLN A 18 -7.54 12.42 -7.96
CA GLN A 18 -7.41 11.49 -6.82
C GLN A 18 -6.67 10.20 -7.23
N LYS A 19 -7.14 9.55 -8.31
CA LYS A 19 -6.50 8.34 -8.85
C LYS A 19 -5.03 8.55 -9.22
N LYS A 20 -4.67 9.74 -9.73
CA LYS A 20 -3.26 10.05 -10.03
C LYS A 20 -2.42 10.10 -8.76
N LEU A 21 -2.97 10.64 -7.67
CA LEU A 21 -2.24 10.74 -6.41
C LEU A 21 -2.08 9.37 -5.74
N ASP A 22 -3.12 8.53 -5.79
CA ASP A 22 -3.08 7.14 -5.35
C ASP A 22 -1.98 6.35 -6.09
N VAL A 23 -1.96 6.45 -7.43
CA VAL A 23 -0.92 5.82 -8.27
C VAL A 23 0.47 6.35 -7.92
N LEU A 24 0.63 7.66 -7.75
CA LEU A 24 1.91 8.27 -7.41
C LEU A 24 2.42 7.83 -6.03
N ALA A 25 1.54 7.82 -5.02
CA ALA A 25 1.89 7.39 -3.66
C ALA A 25 2.31 5.92 -3.66
N ASN A 26 1.57 5.07 -4.38
CA ASN A 26 1.89 3.66 -4.52
C ASN A 26 3.26 3.43 -5.20
N GLU A 27 3.52 4.10 -6.33
CA GLU A 27 4.81 4.01 -7.02
C GLU A 27 5.97 4.45 -6.11
N LEU A 28 5.78 5.51 -5.33
CA LEU A 28 6.78 6.00 -4.39
C LEU A 28 7.08 4.95 -3.31
N PHE A 29 6.06 4.39 -2.67
CA PHE A 29 6.22 3.34 -1.66
C PHE A 29 6.97 2.13 -2.22
N ILE A 30 6.52 1.61 -3.37
CA ILE A 30 7.14 0.45 -4.02
C ILE A 30 8.62 0.71 -4.34
N ASN A 31 8.92 1.86 -4.94
CA ASN A 31 10.28 2.20 -5.36
C ASN A 31 11.23 2.37 -4.15
N MET A 32 10.76 3.03 -3.09
CA MET A 32 11.54 3.24 -1.87
C MET A 32 11.77 1.92 -1.13
N LEU A 33 10.74 1.07 -1.01
CA LEU A 33 10.85 -0.23 -0.35
C LEU A 33 11.74 -1.20 -1.13
N LYS A 34 11.65 -1.24 -2.47
CA LYS A 34 12.55 -2.01 -3.33
C LYS A 34 14.00 -1.55 -3.19
N SER A 35 14.23 -0.25 -3.11
CA SER A 35 15.57 0.34 -2.99
C SER A 35 16.18 0.17 -1.59
N SER A 36 15.40 -0.29 -0.61
CA SER A 36 15.90 -0.53 0.75
C SER A 36 16.74 -1.80 0.89
N TYR A 37 16.64 -2.77 -0.04
CA TYR A 37 17.24 -4.10 0.05
C TYR A 37 16.81 -4.92 1.29
N THR A 38 15.74 -4.50 1.98
CA THR A 38 15.26 -5.15 3.21
C THR A 38 13.96 -5.92 3.05
N VAL A 39 13.25 -5.71 1.94
CA VAL A 39 11.92 -6.26 1.68
C VAL A 39 11.99 -7.44 0.71
N TYR A 40 11.21 -8.49 1.00
CA TYR A 40 11.03 -9.67 0.17
C TYR A 40 9.83 -9.49 -0.77
N ILE A 41 8.68 -9.14 -0.20
CA ILE A 41 7.41 -9.00 -0.91
C ILE A 41 6.58 -7.90 -0.27
N MET A 42 5.76 -7.26 -1.07
CA MET A 42 4.86 -6.19 -0.64
C MET A 42 3.42 -6.48 -1.03
N ALA A 43 2.49 -6.04 -0.20
CA ALA A 43 1.07 -5.96 -0.52
C ALA A 43 0.63 -4.49 -0.40
N SER A 44 0.06 -3.96 -1.48
CA SER A 44 -0.47 -2.60 -1.54
C SER A 44 -1.98 -2.66 -1.75
N GLU A 45 -2.73 -1.75 -1.16
CA GLU A 45 -4.17 -1.59 -1.43
C GLU A 45 -4.42 -1.33 -2.93
N GLU A 46 -3.51 -0.61 -3.58
CA GLU A 46 -3.58 -0.19 -4.99
C GLU A 46 -3.13 -1.27 -6.00
N ASN A 47 -2.71 -2.46 -5.54
CA ASN A 47 -2.24 -3.55 -6.40
C ASN A 47 -3.06 -4.83 -6.18
N GLU A 48 -3.69 -5.34 -7.23
CA GLU A 48 -4.41 -6.64 -7.18
C GLU A 48 -3.47 -7.82 -6.87
N ASN A 49 -2.21 -7.73 -7.30
CA ASN A 49 -1.21 -8.78 -7.14
C ASN A 49 -0.10 -8.34 -6.19
N LEU A 50 0.49 -9.31 -5.49
CA LEU A 50 1.66 -9.07 -4.65
C LEU A 50 2.83 -8.54 -5.49
N VAL A 51 3.57 -7.58 -4.92
CA VAL A 51 4.75 -7.01 -5.54
C VAL A 51 5.99 -7.67 -4.97
N GLU A 52 6.50 -8.67 -5.69
CA GLU A 52 7.75 -9.33 -5.34
C GLU A 52 8.97 -8.45 -5.66
N VAL A 53 9.93 -8.43 -4.75
CA VAL A 53 11.22 -7.76 -4.96
C VAL A 53 12.13 -8.68 -5.78
N GLU A 54 12.91 -8.11 -6.70
CA GLU A 54 13.88 -8.86 -7.50
C GLU A 54 14.88 -9.60 -6.60
N ILE A 55 15.19 -10.87 -6.91
CA ILE A 55 16.11 -11.73 -6.13
C ILE A 55 17.38 -11.02 -5.62
N PRO A 56 18.15 -10.25 -6.41
CA PRO A 56 19.36 -9.60 -5.92
C PRO A 56 19.11 -8.50 -4.87
N LYS A 57 17.87 -8.03 -4.73
CA LYS A 57 17.46 -6.98 -3.78
C LYS A 57 16.52 -7.50 -2.67
N GLN A 58 16.23 -8.81 -2.65
CA GLN A 58 15.33 -9.37 -1.65
C GLN A 58 15.95 -9.31 -0.26
N GLY A 59 15.17 -8.78 0.68
CA GLY A 59 15.49 -8.85 2.09
C GLY A 59 14.62 -9.85 2.85
N LYS A 60 14.45 -9.57 4.15
CA LYS A 60 13.85 -10.50 5.12
C LYS A 60 12.48 -10.04 5.64
N TYR A 61 11.97 -8.92 5.15
CA TYR A 61 10.72 -8.34 5.63
C TYR A 61 9.62 -8.37 4.58
N ILE A 62 8.40 -8.42 5.07
CA ILE A 62 7.17 -8.33 4.29
C ILE A 62 6.49 -7.04 4.72
N VAL A 63 6.06 -6.23 3.75
CA VAL A 63 5.44 -4.94 4.04
C VAL A 63 4.07 -4.90 3.41
N CYS A 64 3.03 -4.75 4.22
CA CYS A 64 1.68 -4.46 3.76
C CYS A 64 1.40 -2.99 4.02
N PHE A 65 0.89 -2.25 3.05
CA PHE A 65 0.67 -0.83 3.22
C PHE A 65 -0.57 -0.34 2.45
N ASP A 66 -1.15 0.72 2.98
CA ASP A 66 -2.07 1.61 2.29
C ASP A 66 -1.28 2.91 2.03
N PRO A 67 -0.91 3.18 0.75
CA PRO A 67 -0.08 4.32 0.43
C PRO A 67 -0.81 5.65 0.65
N LEU A 68 -2.14 5.68 0.54
CA LEU A 68 -2.95 6.89 0.68
C LEU A 68 -4.36 6.59 1.22
N ASP A 69 -4.43 6.33 2.53
CA ASP A 69 -5.70 6.12 3.22
C ASP A 69 -6.54 7.41 3.23
N GLY A 70 -7.81 7.25 2.87
CA GLY A 70 -8.76 8.35 2.81
C GLY A 70 -8.64 9.24 1.57
N SER A 71 -8.07 8.75 0.47
CA SER A 71 -7.94 9.48 -0.80
C SER A 71 -9.25 10.11 -1.31
N SER A 72 -10.37 9.43 -1.10
CA SER A 72 -11.72 9.96 -1.38
C SER A 72 -12.08 11.27 -0.65
N ASN A 73 -11.38 11.61 0.44
CA ASN A 73 -11.58 12.82 1.23
C ASN A 73 -10.59 13.95 0.89
N ILE A 74 -9.72 13.77 -0.10
CA ILE A 74 -8.76 14.80 -0.55
C ILE A 74 -9.49 16.12 -0.86
N ASP A 75 -10.65 16.04 -1.51
CA ASP A 75 -11.41 17.22 -1.93
C ASP A 75 -12.00 18.01 -0.76
N CYS A 76 -12.24 17.33 0.37
CA CYS A 76 -12.76 17.95 1.57
C CYS A 76 -11.66 18.52 2.47
N LEU A 77 -10.38 18.42 2.06
CA LEU A 77 -9.21 18.84 2.86
C LEU A 77 -9.21 18.21 4.26
N VAL A 78 -9.79 17.01 4.38
CA VAL A 78 -9.78 16.24 5.63
C VAL A 78 -8.43 15.54 5.74
N THR A 79 -8.06 15.22 6.98
CA THR A 79 -6.87 14.42 7.28
C THR A 79 -6.86 13.13 6.47
N ILE A 80 -5.80 12.94 5.68
CA ILE A 80 -5.46 11.71 4.97
C ILE A 80 -4.18 11.12 5.57
N GLY A 81 -3.79 9.92 5.18
CA GLY A 81 -2.59 9.31 5.72
C GLY A 81 -2.03 8.18 4.89
N SER A 82 -0.98 7.55 5.40
CA SER A 82 -0.50 6.26 4.88
C SER A 82 -0.41 5.30 6.05
N ILE A 83 -0.76 4.04 5.85
CA ILE A 83 -0.71 3.00 6.89
C ILE A 83 0.25 1.92 6.43
N PHE A 84 1.05 1.37 7.35
CA PHE A 84 1.93 0.25 7.02
C PHE A 84 2.08 -0.73 8.18
N GLY A 85 2.30 -1.99 7.82
CA GLY A 85 2.68 -3.07 8.72
C GLY A 85 3.87 -3.84 8.16
N ILE A 86 4.77 -4.24 9.05
CA ILE A 86 6.01 -4.95 8.71
C ILE A 86 6.06 -6.27 9.47
N TRP A 87 6.18 -7.36 8.72
CA TRP A 87 6.40 -8.70 9.23
C TRP A 87 7.79 -9.20 8.84
N LYS A 88 8.29 -10.18 9.57
CA LYS A 88 9.46 -10.95 9.13
C LYS A 88 8.99 -12.06 8.18
N LYS A 89 9.75 -12.32 7.12
CA LYS A 89 9.52 -13.46 6.22
C LYS A 89 9.60 -14.77 7.01
N PRO A 90 8.59 -15.65 6.94
CA PRO A 90 8.67 -16.97 7.57
C PRO A 90 9.67 -17.85 6.80
N GLU A 91 10.27 -18.81 7.50
CA GLU A 91 11.26 -19.70 6.90
C GLU A 91 10.63 -20.75 5.99
N ASN A 92 9.41 -21.22 6.34
CA ASN A 92 8.71 -22.28 5.63
C ASN A 92 7.33 -21.79 5.17
N PHE A 93 7.13 -21.73 3.86
CA PHE A 93 5.85 -21.44 3.22
C PHE A 93 5.83 -22.13 1.84
N LYS A 94 4.64 -22.42 1.29
CA LYS A 94 4.52 -23.11 -0.01
C LYS A 94 4.52 -22.10 -1.14
N GLU A 95 3.67 -21.10 -1.03
CA GLU A 95 3.50 -20.05 -2.03
C GLU A 95 3.78 -18.66 -1.43
N PRO A 96 4.22 -17.66 -2.22
CA PRO A 96 4.51 -16.32 -1.71
C PRO A 96 3.36 -15.67 -0.92
N ILE A 97 2.11 -15.97 -1.30
CA ILE A 97 0.91 -15.50 -0.60
C ILE A 97 0.83 -16.02 0.85
N ASP A 98 1.27 -17.26 1.09
CA ASP A 98 1.27 -17.85 2.44
C ASP A 98 2.25 -17.11 3.36
N ALA A 99 3.33 -16.54 2.79
CA ALA A 99 4.27 -15.74 3.54
C ALA A 99 3.65 -14.40 3.98
N VAL A 100 2.72 -13.84 3.21
CA VAL A 100 2.06 -12.56 3.49
C VAL A 100 0.89 -12.72 4.47
N LEU A 101 0.13 -13.82 4.36
CA LEU A 101 -1.05 -14.10 5.19
C LEU A 101 -0.68 -14.56 6.63
N GLN A 102 0.09 -13.73 7.33
CA GLN A 102 0.48 -13.93 8.72
C GLN A 102 -0.52 -13.26 9.68
N SER A 103 -0.66 -13.83 10.88
CA SER A 103 -1.39 -13.17 11.98
C SER A 103 -0.76 -11.81 12.32
N GLY A 104 -1.61 -10.85 12.69
CA GLY A 104 -1.18 -9.54 13.19
C GLY A 104 -0.32 -9.60 14.46
N GLU A 105 -0.39 -10.68 15.23
CA GLU A 105 0.49 -10.92 16.39
C GLU A 105 1.99 -10.98 16.01
N TYR A 106 2.28 -11.35 14.75
CA TYR A 106 3.66 -11.44 14.25
C TYR A 106 4.18 -10.14 13.64
N ILE A 107 3.41 -9.04 13.72
CA ILE A 107 3.87 -7.70 13.32
C ILE A 107 5.11 -7.35 14.13
N ARG A 108 6.18 -6.96 13.43
CA ARG A 108 7.42 -6.45 14.05
C ARG A 108 7.37 -4.96 14.27
N CYS A 109 6.73 -4.25 13.36
CA CYS A 109 6.49 -2.82 13.42
C CYS A 109 5.26 -2.49 12.59
N ALA A 110 4.43 -1.59 13.07
CA ALA A 110 3.35 -1.00 12.28
C ALA A 110 3.23 0.47 12.67
N GLY A 111 2.68 1.25 11.76
CA GLY A 111 2.51 2.67 11.98
C GLY A 111 1.66 3.29 10.89
N TYR A 112 1.45 4.59 11.06
CA TYR A 112 0.77 5.40 10.08
C TYR A 112 1.40 6.80 10.05
N ALA A 113 1.38 7.42 8.88
CA ALA A 113 1.70 8.82 8.69
C ALA A 113 0.39 9.59 8.53
N VAL A 114 0.28 10.73 9.19
CA VAL A 114 -0.91 11.60 9.11
C VAL A 114 -0.53 12.86 8.35
N TYR A 115 -1.21 13.10 7.24
CA TYR A 115 -1.09 14.33 6.45
C TYR A 115 -2.29 15.22 6.79
N GLY A 116 -2.19 15.90 7.92
CA GLY A 116 -3.18 16.86 8.42
C GLY A 116 -2.49 18.10 8.99
N SER A 117 -3.24 18.93 9.71
CA SER A 117 -2.63 20.01 10.48
C SER A 117 -1.81 19.43 11.63
N ALA A 118 -0.56 19.88 11.74
CA ALA A 118 0.29 19.60 12.89
C ALA A 118 0.36 20.88 13.74
N CYS A 119 -0.16 20.81 14.96
CA CYS A 119 0.01 21.83 16.00
C CYS A 119 1.08 21.37 16.99
#